data_AF-W2U639-F1
#
_entry.id   AF-W2U639-F1
#
_cell.length_a   1.000
_cell.length_b   1.000
_cell.length_c   1.000
_cell.angle_alpha   90.00
_cell.angle_beta   90.00
_cell.angle_gamma   90.00
#
_symmetry.space_group_name_H-M   'P 1'
#
loop_
_entity.id
_entity.type
_entity.pdbx_description
1 polymer ?
#
loop_
_entity_poly.entity_id
_entity_poly.type
_entity_poly.pdbx_seq_one_letter_code
_entity_poly.pdbx_strand_id
1 'polypeptide(L)'
;MGEIRVGTASWTDETLLASGWYPPEVRHHPEKRLRYYAEHFDTVEVDSTFYALPRREVVAKWAERTPAGFLFHVKAFSAFTGHGLEAATLPKDLRSLLPKTEGHLAQREIPQEVLEEAWNRFFAAITPLREAGKLGYLHFGLPPWTEPKPRSFRYLEHLAERTQGYWVA
;
A
#
# COMPACT_ATOMS: atom_id res chain seq x y z
N MET A 1 22.89 -18.94 -1.13
CA MET A 1 22.94 -17.83 -2.11
C MET A 1 21.60 -17.14 -2.04
N GLY A 2 21.55 -15.81 -1.87
CA GLY A 2 20.28 -15.09 -1.75
C GLY A 2 19.57 -14.96 -3.10
N GLU A 3 18.24 -14.92 -3.08
CA GLU A 3 17.42 -14.62 -4.27
C GLU A 3 17.32 -13.10 -4.44
N ILE A 4 17.55 -12.59 -5.66
CA ILE A 4 17.40 -11.17 -6.01
C ILE A 4 16.23 -11.05 -6.96
N ARG A 5 15.26 -10.19 -6.60
CA ARG A 5 14.09 -9.86 -7.42
C ARG A 5 14.18 -8.40 -7.84
N VAL A 6 13.80 -8.10 -9.08
CA VAL A 6 13.84 -6.74 -9.64
C VAL A 6 12.43 -6.41 -10.14
N GLY A 7 11.95 -5.22 -9.79
CA GLY A 7 10.64 -4.71 -10.17
C GLY A 7 10.61 -3.19 -10.09
N THR A 8 9.42 -2.62 -10.12
CA THR A 8 9.18 -1.16 -10.10
C THR A 8 8.37 -0.74 -8.88
N ALA A 9 8.49 0.54 -8.53
CA ALA A 9 7.53 1.23 -7.68
C ALA A 9 6.29 1.53 -8.52
N SER A 10 5.25 0.70 -8.35
CA SER A 10 4.02 0.66 -9.15
C SER A 10 4.15 0.11 -10.57
N TRP A 11 3.12 -0.61 -11.02
CA TRP A 11 2.91 -1.01 -12.42
C TRP A 11 1.95 -0.05 -13.15
N THR A 12 1.38 0.91 -12.43
CA THR A 12 0.45 1.92 -12.97
C THR A 12 0.97 3.34 -12.84
N ASP A 13 2.25 3.51 -12.52
CA ASP A 13 2.91 4.82 -12.47
C ASP A 13 2.79 5.56 -13.82
N GLU A 14 2.53 6.87 -13.77
CA GLU A 14 2.28 7.68 -14.97
C GLU A 14 3.50 7.72 -15.90
N THR A 15 4.71 7.75 -15.34
CA THR A 15 5.95 7.76 -16.13
C THR A 15 6.17 6.42 -16.83
N LEU A 16 5.89 5.31 -16.15
CA LEU A 16 5.90 3.98 -16.77
C LEU A 16 4.86 3.87 -17.89
N LEU A 17 3.64 4.40 -17.68
CA LEU A 17 2.60 4.40 -18.71
C LEU A 17 2.95 5.27 -19.92
N ALA A 18 3.62 6.41 -19.68
CA ALA A 18 4.04 7.32 -20.73
C ALA A 18 5.31 6.84 -21.47
N SER A 19 6.11 5.95 -20.86
CA SER A 19 7.39 5.48 -21.39
C SER A 19 7.31 4.69 -22.71
N GLY A 20 6.12 4.18 -23.08
CA GLY A 20 5.96 3.26 -24.20
C GLY A 20 6.29 1.79 -23.87
N TRP A 21 6.61 1.46 -22.61
CA TRP A 21 6.91 0.09 -22.19
C TRP A 21 5.73 -0.89 -22.35
N TYR A 22 4.51 -0.40 -22.14
CA TYR A 22 3.30 -1.18 -22.37
C TYR A 22 2.84 -1.13 -23.83
N PRO A 23 2.58 -2.28 -24.48
CA PRO A 23 1.99 -2.33 -25.80
C PRO A 23 0.65 -1.57 -25.89
N PRO A 24 0.31 -0.99 -27.06
CA PRO A 24 -0.94 -0.26 -27.27
C PRO A 24 -2.21 -1.03 -26.90
N GLU A 25 -2.20 -2.36 -27.05
CA GLU A 25 -3.32 -3.28 -26.82
C GLU A 25 -3.62 -3.49 -25.33
N VAL A 26 -2.64 -3.23 -24.46
CA VAL A 26 -2.77 -3.43 -23.01
C VAL A 26 -2.74 -2.12 -22.23
N ARG A 27 -2.10 -1.05 -22.73
CA ARG A 27 -1.84 0.20 -21.99
C ARG A 27 -3.08 0.80 -21.30
N HIS A 28 -4.25 0.71 -21.92
CA HIS A 28 -5.50 1.29 -21.41
C HIS A 28 -6.36 0.31 -20.60
N HIS A 29 -5.87 -0.91 -20.39
CA HIS A 29 -6.61 -1.98 -19.72
C HIS A 29 -5.87 -2.38 -18.43
N PRO A 30 -6.28 -1.87 -17.24
CA PRO A 30 -5.58 -2.13 -15.98
C PRO A 30 -5.31 -3.61 -15.68
N GLU A 31 -6.26 -4.49 -16.03
CA GLU A 31 -6.08 -5.93 -15.90
C GLU A 31 -4.98 -6.46 -16.82
N LYS A 32 -5.04 -6.14 -18.12
CA LYS A 32 -4.06 -6.62 -19.09
C LYS A 32 -2.67 -6.06 -18.79
N ARG A 33 -2.58 -4.82 -18.28
CA ARG A 33 -1.31 -4.23 -17.80
C ARG A 33 -0.67 -5.06 -16.70
N LEU A 34 -1.42 -5.42 -15.66
CA LEU A 34 -0.86 -6.21 -14.57
C LEU A 34 -0.39 -7.60 -15.05
N ARG A 35 -1.15 -8.24 -15.95
CA ARG A 35 -0.74 -9.52 -16.56
C ARG A 35 0.56 -9.37 -17.36
N TYR A 36 0.61 -8.39 -18.26
CA TYR A 36 1.80 -8.08 -19.04
C TYR A 36 3.00 -7.75 -18.15
N TYR A 37 2.79 -6.98 -17.07
CA TYR A 37 3.83 -6.67 -16.10
C TYR A 37 4.41 -7.94 -15.47
N ALA A 38 3.54 -8.84 -15.05
CA ALA A 38 3.91 -10.10 -14.40
C ALA A 38 4.52 -11.16 -15.34
N GLU A 39 4.55 -10.90 -16.65
CA GLU A 39 5.32 -11.68 -17.63
C GLU A 39 6.80 -11.24 -17.68
N HIS A 40 7.11 -10.03 -17.23
CA HIS A 40 8.45 -9.43 -17.34
C HIS A 40 9.16 -9.26 -15.99
N PHE A 41 8.39 -9.09 -14.92
CA PHE A 41 8.89 -8.96 -13.55
C PHE A 41 8.18 -9.96 -12.64
N ASP A 42 8.84 -10.33 -11.55
CA ASP A 42 8.32 -11.27 -10.54
C ASP A 42 8.04 -10.60 -9.19
N THR A 43 8.18 -9.27 -9.12
CA THR A 43 7.85 -8.47 -7.95
C THR A 43 7.41 -7.06 -8.33
N VAL A 44 6.61 -6.41 -7.48
CA VAL A 44 6.25 -4.99 -7.60
C VAL A 44 5.99 -4.36 -6.23
N GLU A 45 6.32 -3.07 -6.07
CA GLU A 45 5.81 -2.27 -4.95
C GLU A 45 4.46 -1.64 -5.30
N VAL A 46 3.47 -1.84 -4.43
CA VAL A 46 2.13 -1.25 -4.53
C VAL A 46 2.15 0.11 -3.85
N ASP A 47 2.23 1.19 -4.62
CA ASP A 47 2.19 2.56 -4.09
C ASP A 47 0.77 3.08 -3.85
N SER A 48 -0.22 2.59 -4.60
CA SER A 48 -1.60 3.11 -4.54
C SER A 48 -2.22 3.06 -3.13
N THR A 49 -1.79 2.09 -2.31
CA THR A 49 -2.24 1.90 -0.94
C THR A 49 -1.75 2.97 0.03
N PHE A 50 -0.70 3.73 -0.33
CA PHE A 50 -0.27 4.89 0.43
C PHE A 50 -1.32 6.01 0.40
N TYR A 51 -2.00 6.18 -0.73
CA TYR A 51 -2.93 7.29 -0.96
C TYR A 51 -4.37 6.98 -0.54
N ALA A 52 -4.78 5.72 -0.61
CA ALA A 52 -6.12 5.28 -0.24
C ALA A 52 -6.11 3.84 0.27
N LEU A 53 -7.05 3.52 1.17
CA LEU A 53 -7.23 2.14 1.63
C LEU A 53 -7.62 1.25 0.44
N PRO A 54 -6.92 0.12 0.22
CA PRO A 54 -7.28 -0.79 -0.85
C PRO A 54 -8.61 -1.47 -0.54
N ARG A 55 -9.33 -1.83 -1.60
CA ARG A 55 -10.51 -2.70 -1.50
C ARG A 55 -10.09 -4.15 -1.61
N ARG A 56 -10.58 -5.02 -0.71
CA ARG A 56 -10.23 -6.45 -0.68
C ARG A 56 -10.46 -7.13 -2.03
N GLU A 57 -11.55 -6.80 -2.73
CA GLU A 57 -11.88 -7.41 -4.03
C GLU A 57 -10.89 -7.01 -5.13
N VAL A 58 -10.31 -5.81 -5.03
CA VAL A 58 -9.28 -5.34 -5.96
C VAL A 58 -7.98 -6.09 -5.72
N VAL A 59 -7.60 -6.25 -4.44
CA VAL A 59 -6.39 -6.98 -4.05
C VAL A 59 -6.49 -8.47 -4.40
N ALA A 60 -7.65 -9.10 -4.18
CA ALA A 60 -7.90 -10.47 -4.61
C ALA A 60 -7.67 -10.65 -6.13
N LYS A 61 -8.16 -9.70 -6.93
CA LYS A 61 -7.91 -9.70 -8.39
C LYS A 61 -6.43 -9.55 -8.73
N TRP A 62 -5.62 -8.84 -7.94
CA TRP A 62 -4.17 -8.79 -8.17
C TRP A 62 -3.53 -10.17 -7.95
N ALA A 63 -3.93 -10.87 -6.89
CA ALA A 63 -3.48 -12.22 -6.62
C ALA A 63 -3.88 -13.21 -7.74
N GLU A 64 -5.10 -13.12 -8.25
CA GLU A 64 -5.60 -13.98 -9.35
C GLU A 64 -4.90 -13.73 -10.70
N ARG A 65 -4.45 -12.50 -10.96
CA ARG A 65 -3.94 -12.08 -12.26
C ARG A 65 -2.43 -12.27 -12.45
N THR A 66 -1.72 -12.65 -11.40
CA THR A 66 -0.28 -12.84 -11.42
C THR A 66 0.09 -14.32 -11.31
N PRO A 67 1.26 -14.76 -11.79
CA PRO A 67 1.73 -16.14 -11.61
C PRO A 67 1.99 -16.50 -10.15
N ALA A 68 2.11 -17.80 -9.85
CA ALA A 68 2.63 -18.25 -8.56
C ALA A 68 4.09 -17.76 -8.37
N GLY A 69 4.45 -17.41 -7.13
CA GLY A 69 5.78 -16.85 -6.81
C GLY A 69 5.94 -15.35 -7.07
N PHE A 70 4.99 -14.70 -7.76
CA PHE A 70 5.00 -13.25 -7.90
C PHE A 70 4.74 -12.56 -6.55
N LEU A 71 5.58 -11.59 -6.18
CA LEU A 71 5.47 -10.89 -4.89
C LEU A 71 4.95 -9.46 -5.03
N PHE A 72 4.06 -9.07 -4.12
CA PHE A 72 3.62 -7.70 -3.94
C PHE A 72 4.18 -7.16 -2.64
N HIS A 73 4.98 -6.10 -2.74
CA HIS A 73 5.43 -5.30 -1.60
C HIS A 73 4.42 -4.17 -1.40
N VAL A 74 3.76 -4.09 -0.25
CA VAL A 74 2.62 -3.18 -0.08
C VAL A 74 3.03 -1.97 0.74
N LYS A 75 2.91 -0.77 0.17
CA LYS A 75 3.16 0.46 0.91
C LYS A 75 2.05 0.73 1.91
N ALA A 76 2.44 1.04 3.14
CA ALA A 76 1.51 1.36 4.20
C ALA A 76 0.70 2.63 3.85
N PHE A 77 -0.56 2.66 4.29
CA PHE A 77 -1.40 3.85 4.15
C PHE A 77 -0.77 5.05 4.87
N SER A 78 -0.85 6.24 4.29
CA SER A 78 -0.12 7.43 4.78
C SER A 78 -0.44 7.75 6.25
N ALA A 79 -1.68 7.49 6.69
CA ALA A 79 -2.12 7.66 8.07
C ALA A 79 -1.28 6.87 9.09
N PHE A 80 -0.64 5.77 8.65
CA PHE A 80 0.13 4.88 9.51
C PHE A 80 1.57 5.36 9.68
N THR A 81 2.11 6.13 8.74
CA THR A 81 3.57 6.38 8.65
C THR A 81 4.03 7.69 9.27
N GLY A 82 3.14 8.46 9.90
CA GLY A 82 3.46 9.82 10.38
C GLY A 82 3.14 10.92 9.36
N HIS A 83 2.67 10.55 8.17
CA HIS A 83 2.14 11.47 7.19
C HIS A 83 0.68 11.84 7.52
N GLY A 84 0.21 12.93 6.90
CA GLY A 84 -1.20 13.25 6.83
C GLY A 84 -1.93 12.50 5.72
N LEU A 85 -3.20 12.83 5.53
CA LEU A 85 -4.01 12.35 4.41
C LEU A 85 -4.95 13.45 3.93
N GLU A 86 -5.46 13.30 2.71
CA GLU A 86 -6.61 14.08 2.25
C GLU A 86 -7.89 13.41 2.76
N ALA A 87 -8.75 14.14 3.46
CA ALA A 87 -9.96 13.59 4.07
C ALA A 87 -10.84 12.81 3.07
N ALA A 88 -10.83 13.24 1.80
CA ALA A 88 -11.58 12.62 0.72
C ALA A 88 -11.11 11.20 0.32
N THR A 89 -9.90 10.77 0.70
CA THR A 89 -9.38 9.43 0.37
C THR A 89 -9.87 8.35 1.32
N LEU A 90 -10.41 8.74 2.48
CA LEU A 90 -11.04 7.81 3.41
C LEU A 90 -12.43 7.37 2.92
N PRO A 91 -12.81 6.10 3.16
CA PRO A 91 -14.18 5.65 3.00
C PRO A 91 -15.20 6.58 3.67
N LYS A 92 -16.38 6.74 3.06
CA LYS A 92 -17.38 7.74 3.48
C LYS A 92 -17.76 7.65 4.96
N ASP A 93 -17.85 6.44 5.48
CA ASP A 93 -18.16 6.16 6.89
C ASP A 93 -17.04 6.61 7.83
N LEU A 94 -15.77 6.32 7.52
CA LEU A 94 -14.63 6.84 8.29
C LEU A 94 -14.48 8.35 8.17
N ARG A 95 -14.71 8.88 6.96
CA ARG A 95 -14.64 10.32 6.69
C ARG A 95 -15.68 11.10 7.50
N SER A 96 -16.83 10.51 7.79
CA SER A 96 -17.89 11.15 8.58
C SER A 96 -17.55 11.35 10.05
N LEU A 97 -16.52 10.64 10.56
CA LEU A 97 -16.02 10.75 11.93
C LEU A 97 -14.88 11.76 12.08
N LEU A 98 -14.41 12.34 10.97
CA LEU A 98 -13.31 13.31 10.99
C LEU A 98 -13.76 14.68 11.51
N PRO A 99 -12.86 15.47 12.11
CA PRO A 99 -13.17 16.84 12.52
C PRO A 99 -13.50 17.76 11.33
N LYS A 100 -12.99 17.42 10.14
CA LYS A 100 -13.35 18.03 8.85
C LYS A 100 -13.38 16.95 7.77
N THR A 101 -14.31 17.07 6.84
CA THR A 101 -14.55 16.06 5.79
C THR A 101 -13.80 16.37 4.49
N GLU A 102 -13.12 17.52 4.41
CA GLU A 102 -12.41 17.99 3.23
C GLU A 102 -11.02 18.54 3.57
N GLY A 103 -10.13 18.49 2.58
CA GLY A 103 -8.76 18.98 2.66
C GLY A 103 -7.81 18.09 3.47
N HIS A 104 -6.59 18.60 3.62
CA HIS A 104 -5.50 17.89 4.26
C HIS A 104 -5.66 17.83 5.78
N LEU A 105 -5.45 16.66 6.35
CA LEU A 105 -5.38 16.39 7.78
C LEU A 105 -3.98 15.92 8.15
N ALA A 106 -3.34 16.59 9.10
CA ALA A 106 -2.15 16.03 9.74
C ALA A 106 -2.53 14.76 10.52
N GLN A 107 -1.59 13.81 10.67
CA GLN A 107 -1.85 12.54 11.36
C GLN A 107 -2.50 12.72 12.74
N ARG A 108 -2.05 13.73 13.50
CA ARG A 108 -2.55 14.06 14.85
C ARG A 108 -4.01 14.53 14.89
N GLU A 109 -4.56 14.95 13.76
CA GLU A 109 -5.96 15.39 13.63
C GLU A 109 -6.89 14.22 13.32
N ILE A 110 -6.36 13.03 13.02
CA ILE A 110 -7.15 11.84 12.72
C ILE A 110 -7.56 11.19 14.05
N PRO A 111 -8.85 11.01 14.32
CA PRO A 111 -9.32 10.33 15.53
C PRO A 111 -8.75 8.92 15.65
N GLN A 112 -8.45 8.49 16.87
CA GLN A 112 -7.88 7.16 17.11
C GLN A 112 -8.79 6.05 16.58
N GLU A 113 -10.11 6.14 16.79
CA GLU A 113 -11.08 5.17 16.26
C GLU A 113 -11.04 5.02 14.74
N VAL A 114 -10.81 6.12 14.01
CA VAL A 114 -10.66 6.12 12.55
C VAL A 114 -9.36 5.43 12.15
N LEU A 115 -8.26 5.69 12.87
CA LEU A 115 -6.98 5.02 12.64
C LEU A 115 -7.08 3.51 12.91
N GLU A 116 -7.70 3.11 14.02
CA GLU A 116 -7.88 1.70 14.39
C GLU A 116 -8.68 0.94 13.32
N GLU A 117 -9.78 1.53 12.84
CA GLU A 117 -10.58 0.91 11.80
C GLU A 117 -9.89 0.93 10.42
N ALA A 118 -9.12 1.97 10.11
CA ALA A 118 -8.30 2.01 8.90
C ALA A 118 -7.26 0.86 8.89
N TRP A 119 -6.62 0.58 10.02
CA TRP A 119 -5.72 -0.56 10.18
C TRP A 119 -6.43 -1.90 9.96
N ASN A 120 -7.60 -2.10 10.56
CA ASN A 120 -8.40 -3.32 10.39
C ASN A 120 -8.71 -3.54 8.90
N ARG A 121 -9.18 -2.49 8.22
CA ARG A 121 -9.50 -2.54 6.78
C ARG A 121 -8.28 -2.80 5.92
N PHE A 122 -7.15 -2.17 6.22
CA PHE A 122 -5.91 -2.37 5.49
C PHE A 122 -5.48 -3.85 5.55
N PHE A 123 -5.39 -4.43 6.74
CA PHE A 123 -5.01 -5.84 6.90
C PHE A 123 -6.02 -6.80 6.26
N ALA A 124 -7.32 -6.56 6.44
CA ALA A 124 -8.36 -7.35 5.81
C ALA A 124 -8.30 -7.27 4.27
N ALA A 125 -7.93 -6.11 3.72
CA ALA A 125 -7.81 -5.90 2.29
C ALA A 125 -6.59 -6.60 1.69
N ILE A 126 -5.45 -6.66 2.38
CA ILE A 126 -4.24 -7.32 1.89
C ILE A 126 -4.20 -8.84 2.14
N THR A 127 -5.12 -9.36 2.96
CA THR A 127 -5.20 -10.78 3.29
C THR A 127 -5.19 -11.71 2.06
N PRO A 128 -5.88 -11.41 0.93
CA PRO A 128 -5.83 -12.28 -0.26
C PRO A 128 -4.42 -12.49 -0.81
N LEU A 129 -3.52 -11.50 -0.71
CA LEU A 129 -2.12 -11.66 -1.11
C LEU A 129 -1.39 -12.62 -0.17
N ARG A 130 -1.65 -12.51 1.14
CA ARG A 130 -1.06 -13.39 2.15
C ARG A 130 -1.53 -14.83 1.96
N GLU A 131 -2.82 -15.04 1.79
CA GLU A 131 -3.43 -16.35 1.54
C GLU A 131 -2.90 -17.00 0.25
N ALA A 132 -2.65 -16.20 -0.78
CA ALA A 132 -2.07 -16.67 -2.04
C ALA A 132 -0.54 -16.88 -2.00
N GLY A 133 0.13 -16.58 -0.88
CA GLY A 133 1.59 -16.64 -0.77
C GLY A 133 2.33 -15.58 -1.60
N LYS A 134 1.66 -14.46 -1.89
CA LYS A 134 2.14 -13.37 -2.76
C LYS A 134 2.38 -12.04 -2.04
N LEU A 135 2.19 -12.02 -0.72
CA LEU A 135 2.54 -10.85 0.10
C LEU A 135 4.03 -10.89 0.43
N GLY A 136 4.78 -9.91 -0.05
CA GLY A 136 6.16 -9.66 0.37
C GLY A 136 6.18 -8.86 1.68
N TYR A 137 7.05 -7.85 1.76
CA TYR A 137 7.08 -6.91 2.88
C TYR A 137 6.01 -5.81 2.81
N LEU A 138 5.66 -5.27 3.97
CA LEU A 138 4.95 -4.01 4.14
C LEU A 138 5.97 -2.88 4.25
N HIS A 139 5.86 -1.86 3.41
CA HIS A 139 6.79 -0.73 3.36
C HIS A 139 6.25 0.45 4.16
N PHE A 140 6.93 0.84 5.23
CA PHE A 140 6.61 1.98 6.09
C PHE A 140 7.63 3.12 5.91
N GLY A 141 7.59 3.77 4.75
CA GLY A 141 8.39 4.96 4.50
C GLY A 141 8.00 6.11 5.43
N LEU A 142 8.86 6.46 6.37
CA LEU A 142 8.66 7.58 7.30
C LEU A 142 8.93 8.92 6.61
N PRO A 143 8.24 10.01 7.01
CA PRO A 143 8.49 11.32 6.44
C PRO A 143 9.94 11.78 6.67
N PRO A 144 10.50 12.61 5.77
CA PRO A 144 11.88 13.08 5.88
C PRO A 144 12.11 13.99 7.11
N TRP A 145 11.05 14.56 7.68
CA TRP A 145 11.11 15.33 8.93
C TRP A 145 11.01 14.46 10.20
N THR A 146 11.08 13.13 10.07
CA THR A 146 11.10 12.23 11.22
C THR A 146 12.48 12.25 11.88
N GLU A 147 12.52 12.66 13.14
CA GLU A 147 13.77 12.73 13.90
C GLU A 147 13.91 11.54 14.88
N PRO A 148 15.15 11.11 15.21
CA PRO A 148 15.39 10.04 16.17
C PRO A 148 15.16 10.52 17.62
N LYS A 149 13.90 10.64 18.00
CA LYS A 149 13.44 11.07 19.34
C LYS A 149 12.67 9.95 20.04
N PRO A 150 12.52 9.98 21.38
CA PRO A 150 11.77 8.97 22.13
C PRO A 150 10.35 8.69 21.59
N ARG A 151 9.68 9.72 21.04
CA ARG A 151 8.37 9.56 20.38
C ARG A 151 8.44 8.67 19.13
N SER A 152 9.47 8.84 18.30
CA SER A 152 9.66 8.06 17.08
C SER A 152 9.99 6.60 17.39
N PHE A 153 10.80 6.35 18.42
CA PHE A 153 11.08 4.98 18.88
C PHE A 153 9.81 4.28 19.41
N ARG A 154 9.00 4.96 20.24
CA ARG A 154 7.71 4.41 20.69
C ARG A 154 6.76 4.10 19.53
N TYR A 155 6.77 4.93 18.49
CA TYR A 155 6.01 4.66 17.28
C TYR A 155 6.52 3.39 16.57
N LEU A 156 7.84 3.20 16.46
CA LEU A 156 8.43 1.99 15.87
C LEU A 156 8.12 0.73 16.69
N GLU A 157 8.12 0.82 18.01
CA GLU A 157 7.72 -0.28 18.91
C GLU A 157 6.26 -0.68 18.66
N HIS A 158 5.35 0.31 18.65
CA HIS A 158 3.92 0.08 18.35
C HIS A 158 3.71 -0.49 16.94
N LEU A 159 4.48 0.00 15.96
CA LEU A 159 4.45 -0.52 14.60
C LEU A 159 4.88 -1.99 14.55
N ALA A 160 5.95 -2.34 15.26
CA ALA A 160 6.45 -3.72 15.33
C ALA A 160 5.44 -4.67 15.99
N GLU A 161 4.79 -4.24 17.08
CA GLU A 161 3.70 -5.00 17.72
C GLU A 161 2.54 -5.22 16.75
N ARG A 162 2.12 -4.18 16.05
CA ARG A 162 0.95 -4.21 15.17
C ARG A 162 1.16 -5.00 13.88
N THR A 163 2.41 -5.15 13.46
CA THR A 163 2.81 -5.87 12.24
C THR A 163 3.40 -7.25 12.53
N GLN A 164 3.20 -7.79 13.74
CA GLN A 164 3.61 -9.14 14.08
C GLN A 164 3.09 -10.16 13.05
N GLY A 165 4.01 -10.99 12.55
CA GLY A 165 3.71 -12.00 11.52
C GLY A 165 3.74 -11.47 10.08
N TYR A 166 4.16 -10.23 9.85
CA TYR A 166 4.46 -9.66 8.54
C TYR A 166 5.96 -9.36 8.41
N TRP A 167 6.46 -9.41 7.18
CA TRP A 167 7.74 -8.80 6.85
C TRP A 167 7.55 -7.29 6.72
N VAL A 168 8.46 -6.50 7.27
CA VAL A 168 8.36 -5.03 7.31
C VAL A 168 9.67 -4.43 6.83
N ALA A 169 9.56 -3.37 6.03
CA ALA A 169 10.68 -2.57 5.52
C ALA A 169 10.42 -1.07 5.73
#